data_AF-A0A433BRU5-F1
#
_entry.id   AF-A0A433BRU5-F1
#
_cell.length_a   1.000
_cell.length_b   1.000
_cell.length_c   1.000
_cell.angle_alpha   90.00
_cell.angle_beta   90.00
_cell.angle_gamma   90.00
#
_symmetry.space_group_name_H-M   'P 1'
#
loop_
_entity.id
_entity.type
_entity.pdbx_description
1 polymer ?
#
loop_
_entity_poly.entity_id
_entity_poly.type
_entity_poly.pdbx_seq_one_letter_code
_entity_poly.pdbx_strand_id
1 'polypeptide(L)'
;MRTATNWLLCETALAPDGGIVVIEDAGTPSVSGTYVHAEIALAPEAVHRALWVHTMNVHECDVVGRRVYVRVLSGSDTGGLGVLAFDGHLNITSGLLAIGERRNPDRRLLVGPPGVIRVSVFVAHDIDAVCFDDSGVSYPTSGPSEVTLLLHGATWHTRAVNRTRWFRGSWWRRRRGVPPGLPPGVS
;
A
#
# COMPACT_ATOMS: atom_id res chain seq x y z
N MET A 1 28.30 -19.61 9.00
CA MET A 1 27.73 -18.35 8.47
C MET A 1 26.40 -18.72 7.82
N ARG A 2 25.26 -18.39 8.42
CA ARG A 2 23.95 -18.65 7.80
C ARG A 2 23.71 -17.52 6.79
N THR A 3 23.52 -17.86 5.53
CA THR A 3 23.08 -16.90 4.51
C THR A 3 21.69 -16.42 4.91
N ALA A 4 21.59 -15.20 5.44
CA ALA A 4 20.29 -14.59 5.70
C ALA A 4 19.56 -14.51 4.35
N THR A 5 18.38 -15.14 4.25
CA THR A 5 17.61 -15.19 3.00
C THR A 5 16.29 -14.49 3.25
N ASN A 6 15.95 -13.51 2.41
CA ASN A 6 14.64 -12.88 2.43
C ASN A 6 13.62 -13.72 1.67
N TRP A 7 12.39 -13.76 2.18
CA TRP A 7 11.26 -14.43 1.56
C TRP A 7 10.31 -13.37 1.00
N LEU A 8 9.98 -13.50 -0.28
CA LEU A 8 9.02 -12.63 -0.90
C LEU A 8 7.60 -12.97 -0.43
N LEU A 9 6.92 -12.00 0.16
CA LEU A 9 5.54 -12.15 0.59
C LEU A 9 4.57 -11.64 -0.47
N CYS A 10 4.82 -10.43 -0.99
CA CYS A 10 3.90 -9.74 -1.88
C CYS A 10 4.67 -8.87 -2.87
N GLU A 11 4.18 -8.82 -4.11
CA GLU A 11 4.60 -7.85 -5.12
C GLU A 11 3.36 -7.21 -5.74
N THR A 12 3.45 -5.92 -6.03
CA THR A 12 2.38 -5.18 -6.66
C THR A 12 2.91 -3.94 -7.35
N ALA A 13 2.15 -3.42 -8.30
CA ALA A 13 2.43 -2.17 -8.97
C ALA A 13 1.29 -1.19 -8.66
N LEU A 14 1.62 -0.05 -8.05
CA LEU A 14 0.65 0.95 -7.61
C LEU A 14 0.79 2.22 -8.45
N ALA A 15 -0.32 2.91 -8.66
CA ALA A 15 -0.34 4.30 -9.12
C ALA A 15 -0.80 5.16 -7.92
N PRO A 16 0.12 5.74 -7.14
CA PRO A 16 -0.22 6.50 -5.94
C PRO A 16 -0.90 7.83 -6.28
N ASP A 17 -2.05 8.10 -5.66
CA ASP A 17 -2.67 9.41 -5.78
C ASP A 17 -1.95 10.37 -4.84
N GLY A 18 -1.45 11.49 -5.36
CA GLY A 18 -0.59 12.40 -4.59
C GLY A 18 0.82 11.90 -4.25
N GLY A 19 1.30 10.83 -4.90
CA GLY A 19 2.71 10.40 -4.81
C GLY A 19 3.08 9.65 -3.52
N ILE A 20 2.12 9.03 -2.83
CA ILE A 20 2.37 8.36 -1.55
C ILE A 20 1.95 6.89 -1.57
N VAL A 21 2.90 5.98 -1.33
CA VAL A 21 2.59 4.59 -0.98
C VAL A 21 2.33 4.50 0.52
N VAL A 22 1.09 4.16 0.88
CA VAL A 22 0.65 4.00 2.28
C VAL A 22 0.92 2.58 2.78
N ILE A 23 1.57 2.46 3.93
CA ILE A 23 1.81 1.20 4.65
C ILE A 23 1.18 1.33 6.05
N GLU A 24 0.15 0.55 6.35
CA GLU A 24 -0.65 0.78 7.57
C GLU A 24 -1.35 -0.48 8.08
N ASP A 25 -1.90 -0.40 9.30
CA ASP A 25 -2.89 -1.35 9.80
C ASP A 25 -4.28 -1.08 9.20
N ALA A 26 -4.76 -1.97 8.35
CA ALA A 26 -6.05 -1.85 7.67
C ALA A 26 -7.26 -2.07 8.57
N GLY A 27 -7.09 -2.72 9.73
CA GLY A 27 -8.14 -2.96 10.72
C GLY A 27 -8.41 -1.74 11.60
N THR A 28 -7.55 -0.73 11.56
CA THR A 28 -7.73 0.52 12.30
C THR A 28 -7.97 1.70 11.36
N PRO A 29 -8.80 2.69 11.74
CA PRO A 29 -8.91 3.92 10.96
C PRO A 29 -7.57 4.67 10.98
N SER A 30 -7.05 5.00 9.80
CA SER A 30 -5.85 5.80 9.64
C SER A 30 -6.15 7.24 10.07
N VAL A 31 -5.67 7.63 11.25
CA VAL A 31 -5.82 9.02 11.76
C VAL A 31 -4.50 9.79 11.66
N SER A 32 -3.37 9.09 11.68
CA SER A 32 -2.04 9.68 11.55
C SER A 32 -1.07 8.72 10.87
N GLY A 33 -0.20 9.26 10.02
CA GLY A 33 0.90 8.54 9.38
C GLY A 33 2.17 9.36 9.44
N THR A 34 3.30 8.66 9.35
CA THR A 34 4.63 9.28 9.32
C THR A 34 5.10 9.37 7.88
N TYR A 35 5.44 10.58 7.46
CA TYR A 35 6.00 10.81 6.15
C TYR A 35 7.42 10.25 6.08
N VAL A 36 7.65 9.36 5.11
CA VAL A 36 8.92 8.67 4.90
C VAL A 36 9.56 9.21 3.62
N HIS A 37 10.75 9.77 3.79
CA HIS A 37 11.60 10.29 2.73
C HIS A 37 13.05 10.03 3.11
N ALA A 38 13.90 9.63 2.16
CA ALA A 38 15.29 9.26 2.44
C ALA A 38 16.12 10.39 3.08
N GLU A 39 15.71 11.65 2.86
CA GLU A 39 16.39 12.84 3.39
C GLU A 39 15.86 13.31 4.76
N ILE A 40 14.74 12.74 5.24
CA ILE A 40 14.12 13.14 6.50
C ILE A 40 14.56 12.15 7.59
N ALA A 41 15.38 12.63 8.52
CA ALA A 41 15.71 11.87 9.73
C ALA A 41 14.48 11.77 10.64
N LEU A 42 13.96 10.56 10.82
CA LEU A 42 12.87 10.27 11.74
C LEU A 42 13.42 9.87 13.11
N ALA A 43 12.66 10.17 14.17
CA ALA A 43 13.02 9.80 15.54
C ALA A 43 13.06 8.27 15.67
N PRO A 44 14.20 7.66 16.04
CA PRO A 44 14.42 6.22 15.96
C PRO A 44 13.59 5.39 16.96
N GLU A 45 13.12 5.96 18.07
CA GLU A 45 12.34 5.22 19.09
C GLU A 45 10.81 5.32 18.93
N ALA A 46 10.30 6.00 17.90
CA ALA A 46 8.86 6.14 17.73
C ALA A 46 8.21 4.84 17.20
N VAL A 47 7.10 4.43 17.82
CA VAL A 47 6.24 3.38 17.26
C VAL A 47 5.20 4.04 16.37
N HIS A 48 5.30 3.78 15.07
CA HIS A 48 4.45 4.38 14.06
C HIS A 48 3.17 3.57 13.84
N ARG A 49 2.09 4.21 13.38
CA ARG A 49 0.81 3.54 13.04
C ARG A 49 0.61 3.34 11.54
N ALA A 50 1.18 4.25 10.76
CA ALA A 50 1.22 4.20 9.31
C ALA A 50 2.49 4.89 8.83
N LEU A 51 3.00 4.45 7.67
CA LEU A 51 4.09 5.06 6.94
C LEU A 51 3.55 5.55 5.59
N TRP A 52 3.92 6.77 5.23
CA TRP A 52 3.54 7.44 3.99
C TRP A 52 4.82 7.65 3.18
N VAL A 53 5.14 6.69 2.32
CA VAL A 53 6.39 6.67 1.55
C VAL A 53 6.23 7.53 0.32
N HIS A 54 7.04 8.57 0.20
CA HIS A 54 7.06 9.44 -0.98
C HIS A 54 7.61 8.69 -2.21
N THR A 55 6.93 8.83 -3.34
CA THR A 55 7.16 8.11 -4.60
C THR A 55 6.69 8.96 -5.78
N MET A 56 6.89 8.46 -7.00
CA MET A 56 6.20 9.03 -8.17
C MET A 56 4.68 9.05 -7.99
N ASN A 57 4.03 10.06 -8.56
CA ASN A 57 2.58 10.17 -8.54
C ASN A 57 1.93 9.51 -9.77
N VAL A 58 0.60 9.36 -9.74
CA VAL A 58 -0.19 8.75 -10.82
C VAL A 58 0.04 9.38 -12.21
N HIS A 59 0.19 10.71 -12.31
CA HIS A 59 0.40 11.38 -13.60
C HIS A 59 1.77 11.03 -14.18
N GLU A 60 2.80 10.96 -13.35
CA GLU A 60 4.14 10.51 -13.78
C GLU A 60 4.10 9.04 -14.19
N CYS A 61 3.34 8.20 -13.47
CA CYS A 61 3.15 6.81 -13.85
C CYS A 61 2.49 6.67 -15.22
N ASP A 62 1.51 7.52 -15.53
CA ASP A 62 0.81 7.52 -16.81
C ASP A 62 1.71 7.98 -17.96
N VAL A 63 2.50 9.05 -17.75
CA VAL A 63 3.44 9.56 -18.77
C VAL A 63 4.57 8.57 -19.05
N VAL A 64 5.16 8.00 -18.01
CA VAL A 64 6.26 7.03 -18.15
C VAL A 64 5.74 5.64 -18.58
N GLY A 65 4.44 5.38 -18.44
CA GLY A 65 3.84 4.07 -18.69
C GLY A 65 4.28 3.00 -17.68
N ARG A 66 4.82 3.41 -16.52
CA ARG A 66 5.30 2.51 -15.45
C ARG A 66 4.74 2.96 -14.11
N ARG A 67 4.17 2.00 -13.38
CA ARG A 67 3.66 2.19 -12.01
C ARG A 67 4.78 2.05 -10.98
N VAL A 68 4.56 2.57 -9.77
CA VAL A 68 5.46 2.36 -8.64
C VAL A 68 5.48 0.89 -8.26
N TYR A 69 6.66 0.28 -8.34
CA TYR A 69 6.86 -1.12 -7.98
C TYR A 69 7.00 -1.26 -6.47
N VAL A 70 6.21 -2.15 -5.86
CA VAL A 70 6.27 -2.40 -4.42
C VAL A 70 6.43 -3.88 -4.15
N ARG A 71 7.46 -4.23 -3.37
CA ARG A 71 7.67 -5.59 -2.87
C ARG A 71 7.77 -5.62 -1.35
N VAL A 72 7.20 -6.65 -0.74
CA VAL A 72 7.23 -6.90 0.70
C VAL A 72 7.98 -8.20 0.96
N LEU A 73 9.02 -8.10 1.77
CA LEU A 73 9.91 -9.18 2.14
C LEU A 73 9.77 -9.50 3.63
N SER A 74 9.98 -10.75 4.02
CA SER A 74 10.25 -11.13 5.41
C SER A 74 11.65 -11.71 5.50
N GLY A 75 12.43 -11.24 6.46
CA GLY A 75 13.81 -11.68 6.62
C GLY A 75 14.65 -10.66 7.37
N SER A 76 15.95 -10.67 7.09
CA SER A 76 16.92 -9.77 7.73
C SER A 76 18.06 -9.35 6.79
N ASP A 77 18.05 -9.82 5.54
CA ASP A 77 19.06 -9.42 4.56
C ASP A 77 18.67 -8.04 4.00
N THR A 78 19.60 -7.10 4.02
CA THR A 78 19.39 -5.74 3.50
C THR A 78 20.16 -5.49 2.21
N GLY A 79 20.93 -6.47 1.73
CA GLY A 79 21.71 -6.37 0.51
C GLY A 79 20.84 -6.13 -0.73
N GLY A 80 21.18 -5.10 -1.51
CA GLY A 80 20.54 -4.83 -2.80
C GLY A 80 19.08 -4.38 -2.74
N LEU A 81 18.58 -3.92 -1.59
CA LEU A 81 17.19 -3.50 -1.44
C LEU A 81 16.91 -2.04 -1.85
N GLY A 82 17.96 -1.24 -2.11
CA GLY A 82 17.89 0.18 -2.42
C GLY A 82 18.49 1.06 -1.31
N VAL A 83 18.14 2.34 -1.31
CA VAL A 83 18.52 3.31 -0.27
C VAL A 83 17.56 3.19 0.90
N LEU A 84 18.07 3.05 2.12
CA LEU A 84 17.25 3.00 3.34
C LEU A 84 16.56 4.35 3.56
N ALA A 85 15.22 4.37 3.53
CA ALA A 85 14.41 5.54 3.79
C ALA A 85 13.79 5.55 5.19
N PHE A 86 13.64 4.37 5.81
CA PHE A 86 13.12 4.22 7.17
C PHE A 86 13.62 2.92 7.80
N ASP A 87 14.01 2.96 9.07
CA ASP A 87 14.19 1.78 9.91
C ASP A 87 13.57 2.06 11.28
N GLY A 88 12.62 1.24 11.71
CA GLY A 88 11.89 1.51 12.94
C GLY A 88 10.76 0.52 13.20
N HIS A 89 9.77 0.95 13.97
CA HIS A 89 8.70 0.08 14.45
C HIS A 89 7.33 0.52 13.96
N LEU A 90 6.54 -0.42 13.49
CA LEU A 90 5.17 -0.23 13.03
C LEU A 90 4.21 -1.05 13.88
N ASN A 91 3.16 -0.41 14.41
CA ASN A 91 2.14 -1.09 15.20
C ASN A 91 0.99 -1.57 14.31
N ILE A 92 0.91 -2.88 14.10
CA ILE A 92 -0.19 -3.54 13.39
C ILE A 92 -1.08 -4.24 14.41
N THR A 93 -1.97 -3.48 15.05
CA THR A 93 -2.82 -3.95 16.16
C THR A 93 -3.80 -5.04 15.72
N SER A 94 -4.28 -5.00 14.47
CA SER A 94 -5.25 -5.98 13.95
C SER A 94 -4.62 -7.23 13.34
N GLY A 95 -3.30 -7.22 13.10
CA GLY A 95 -2.61 -8.24 12.31
C GLY A 95 -2.87 -8.14 10.79
N LEU A 96 -3.53 -7.08 10.32
CA LEU A 96 -3.83 -6.85 8.89
C LEU A 96 -3.02 -5.67 8.34
N LEU A 97 -1.85 -5.98 7.77
CA LEU A 97 -0.98 -5.00 7.12
C LEU A 97 -1.51 -4.69 5.71
N ALA A 98 -1.55 -3.42 5.36
CA ALA A 98 -1.92 -2.96 4.04
C ALA A 98 -0.79 -2.23 3.34
N ILE A 99 -0.73 -2.40 2.02
CA ILE A 99 0.16 -1.70 1.10
C ILE A 99 -0.66 -1.03 0.01
N GLY A 100 -0.55 0.29 -0.08
CA GLY A 100 -1.36 1.14 -0.96
C GLY A 100 -2.56 1.73 -0.24
N GLU A 101 -3.08 2.82 -0.82
CA GLU A 101 -4.20 3.56 -0.27
C GLU A 101 -5.49 2.76 -0.21
N ARG A 102 -6.34 3.07 0.78
CA ARG A 102 -7.61 2.37 1.02
C ARG A 102 -8.57 2.33 -0.18
N ARG A 103 -8.57 3.38 -1.00
CA ARG A 103 -9.44 3.48 -2.19
C ARG A 103 -8.85 2.76 -3.40
N ASN A 104 -7.53 2.51 -3.40
CA ASN A 104 -6.85 1.91 -4.53
C ASN A 104 -7.27 0.43 -4.72
N PRO A 105 -7.73 0.03 -5.92
CA PRO A 105 -8.06 -1.36 -6.23
C PRO A 105 -6.92 -2.34 -6.10
N ASP A 106 -5.70 -1.88 -6.34
CA ASP A 106 -4.50 -2.69 -6.34
C ASP A 106 -3.85 -2.77 -4.94
N ARG A 107 -4.52 -2.20 -3.92
CA ARG A 107 -4.12 -2.31 -2.52
C ARG A 107 -3.96 -3.78 -2.12
N ARG A 108 -2.83 -4.11 -1.51
CA ARG A 108 -2.51 -5.45 -1.01
C ARG A 108 -2.70 -5.54 0.49
N LEU A 109 -3.18 -6.69 0.94
CA LEU A 109 -3.31 -7.00 2.36
C LEU A 109 -2.49 -8.24 2.70
N LEU A 110 -1.71 -8.13 3.77
CA LEU A 110 -0.97 -9.23 4.38
C LEU A 110 -1.54 -9.48 5.78
N VAL A 111 -1.64 -10.75 6.13
CA VAL A 111 -2.09 -11.20 7.46
C VAL A 111 -0.89 -11.72 8.22
N GLY A 112 -0.74 -11.27 9.44
CA GLY A 112 0.32 -11.69 10.35
C GLY A 112 -0.09 -11.55 11.81
N PRO A 113 0.84 -11.79 12.74
CA PRO A 113 0.58 -11.60 14.16
C PRO A 113 0.28 -10.11 14.45
N PRO A 114 -0.73 -9.81 15.29
CA PRO A 114 -0.93 -8.46 15.77
C PRO A 114 0.20 -8.03 16.70
N GLY A 115 0.56 -6.75 16.66
CA GLY A 115 1.53 -6.15 17.57
C GLY A 115 2.48 -5.18 16.88
N VAL A 116 3.54 -4.82 17.61
CA VAL A 116 4.61 -3.95 17.11
C VAL A 116 5.63 -4.80 16.37
N ILE A 117 5.87 -4.48 15.11
CA ILE A 117 6.85 -5.15 14.25
C ILE A 117 7.97 -4.19 13.89
N ARG A 118 9.20 -4.69 13.83
CA ARG A 118 10.32 -3.93 13.27
C ARG A 118 10.26 -4.01 11.75
N VAL A 119 10.37 -2.88 11.07
CA VAL A 119 10.32 -2.78 9.61
C VAL A 119 11.41 -1.85 9.11
N SER A 120 11.92 -2.14 7.91
CA SER A 120 12.75 -1.21 7.16
C SER A 120 12.12 -0.93 5.79
N VAL A 121 12.13 0.32 5.35
CA VAL A 121 11.68 0.74 4.02
C VAL A 121 12.90 1.18 3.23
N PHE A 122 13.05 0.61 2.05
CA PHE A 122 14.07 0.98 1.08
C PHE A 122 13.40 1.53 -0.18
N VAL A 123 14.06 2.49 -0.82
CA VAL A 123 13.59 3.11 -2.05
C VAL A 123 14.67 3.06 -3.13
N ALA A 124 14.26 2.97 -4.38
CA ALA A 124 15.17 3.05 -5.52
C ALA A 124 14.54 3.86 -6.66
N HIS A 125 15.42 4.44 -7.47
CA HIS A 125 15.07 5.13 -8.71
C HIS A 125 15.51 4.22 -9.87
N ASP A 126 14.54 3.62 -10.54
CA ASP A 126 14.73 2.94 -11.83
C ASP A 126 14.29 3.84 -13.00
N ILE A 127 13.77 5.02 -12.67
CA ILE A 127 13.22 6.01 -13.60
C ILE A 127 13.75 7.36 -13.15
N ASP A 128 14.69 7.91 -13.93
CA ASP A 128 15.37 9.15 -13.55
C ASP A 128 14.63 10.40 -14.06
N ALA A 129 13.86 10.28 -15.14
CA ALA A 129 13.18 11.40 -15.76
C ALA A 129 11.86 11.02 -16.44
N VAL A 130 10.93 11.97 -16.41
CA VAL A 130 9.69 11.98 -17.19
C VAL A 130 9.96 12.75 -18.48
N CYS A 131 9.81 12.09 -19.62
CA CYS A 131 10.00 12.67 -20.95
C CYS A 131 8.65 12.83 -21.64
N PHE A 132 8.40 14.00 -22.24
CA PHE A 132 7.22 14.23 -23.07
C PHE A 132 7.60 14.15 -24.54
N ASP A 133 7.03 13.17 -25.26
CA ASP A 133 7.37 12.86 -26.65
C ASP A 133 7.24 14.07 -27.60
N ASP A 134 6.27 14.95 -27.32
CA ASP A 134 5.94 16.07 -28.21
C ASP A 134 6.80 17.34 -28.01
N SER A 135 7.52 17.46 -26.89
CA SER A 135 8.20 18.72 -26.54
C SER A 135 9.72 18.61 -26.43
N GLY A 136 10.27 17.39 -26.34
CA GLY A 136 11.69 17.18 -26.04
C GLY A 136 12.10 17.67 -24.65
N VAL A 137 11.14 18.04 -23.80
CA VAL A 137 11.37 18.51 -22.43
C VAL A 137 11.33 17.31 -21.48
N SER A 138 12.33 17.20 -20.62
CA SER A 138 12.42 16.21 -19.56
C SER A 138 12.45 16.87 -18.18
N TYR A 139 11.73 16.31 -17.23
CA TYR A 139 11.79 16.70 -15.82
C TYR A 139 12.18 15.51 -14.95
N PRO A 140 12.91 15.71 -13.83
CA PRO A 140 13.15 14.63 -12.89
C PRO A 140 11.83 14.14 -12.30
N THR A 141 11.75 12.85 -12.00
CA THR A 141 10.60 12.28 -11.28
C THR A 141 10.49 12.89 -9.89
N SER A 142 9.27 13.08 -9.41
CA SER A 142 9.00 13.63 -8.08
C SER A 142 9.59 12.78 -6.95
N GLY A 143 9.72 11.47 -7.16
CA GLY A 143 10.29 10.57 -6.17
C GLY A 143 10.61 9.20 -6.74
N PRO A 144 10.97 8.23 -5.87
CA PRO A 144 11.39 6.90 -6.28
C PRO A 144 10.27 6.13 -6.98
N SER A 145 10.68 5.25 -7.90
CA SER A 145 9.81 4.35 -8.65
C SER A 145 9.67 2.96 -8.01
N GLU A 146 10.50 2.65 -7.01
CA GLU A 146 10.47 1.38 -6.29
C GLU A 146 10.43 1.55 -4.78
N VAL A 147 9.63 0.72 -4.11
CA VAL A 147 9.54 0.62 -2.65
C VAL A 147 9.72 -0.84 -2.23
N THR A 148 10.69 -1.09 -1.36
CA THR A 148 10.89 -2.39 -0.72
C THR A 148 10.60 -2.28 0.77
N LEU A 149 9.61 -3.02 1.26
CA LEU A 149 9.31 -3.15 2.68
C LEU A 149 9.90 -4.46 3.21
N LEU A 150 10.84 -4.38 4.15
CA LEU A 150 11.39 -5.53 4.86
C LEU A 150 10.74 -5.64 6.24
N LEU A 151 10.02 -6.75 6.48
CA LEU A 151 9.47 -7.11 7.77
C LEU A 151 10.50 -7.97 8.53
N HIS A 152 11.00 -7.48 9.66
CA HIS A 152 11.95 -8.22 10.48
C HIS A 152 11.22 -9.23 11.35
N GLY A 153 11.56 -10.51 11.21
CA GLY A 153 10.91 -11.62 11.93
C GLY A 153 9.82 -12.34 11.12
N ALA A 154 9.40 -13.51 11.62
CA ALA A 154 8.62 -14.48 10.85
C ALA A 154 7.18 -14.63 11.35
N THR A 155 6.23 -14.52 10.42
CA THR A 155 4.90 -15.18 10.28
C THR A 155 3.90 -14.27 9.56
N TRP A 156 4.26 -13.76 8.38
CA TRP A 156 3.35 -13.00 7.53
C TRP A 156 2.96 -13.82 6.30
N HIS A 157 1.70 -13.72 5.90
CA HIS A 157 1.14 -14.42 4.75
C HIS A 157 0.31 -13.45 3.90
N THR A 158 0.39 -13.58 2.58
CA THR A 158 -0.40 -12.74 1.69
C THR A 158 -1.84 -13.23 1.61
N ARG A 159 -2.80 -12.31 1.63
CA ARG A 159 -4.21 -12.62 1.45
C ARG A 159 -4.73 -11.97 0.18
N ALA A 160 -5.24 -12.79 -0.74
CA ALA A 160 -6.01 -12.28 -1.86
C ALA A 160 -7.33 -11.68 -1.36
N VAL A 161 -7.54 -10.38 -1.60
CA VAL A 161 -8.82 -9.73 -1.32
C VAL A 161 -9.72 -9.90 -2.54
N ASN A 162 -10.62 -10.87 -2.49
CA ASN A 162 -11.71 -10.95 -3.46
C ASN A 162 -12.73 -9.85 -3.09
N ARG A 163 -12.75 -8.74 -3.86
CA ARG A 163 -13.65 -7.57 -3.64
C ARG A 163 -15.14 -7.92 -3.66
N THR A 164 -15.52 -9.15 -4.02
CA THR A 164 -16.91 -9.63 -4.09
C THR A 164 -17.59 -9.87 -2.73
N ARG A 165 -16.87 -9.90 -1.60
CA ARG A 165 -17.49 -10.23 -0.29
C ARG A 165 -17.82 -9.06 0.63
N TRP A 166 -17.22 -7.88 0.44
CA TRP A 166 -17.48 -6.72 1.32
C TRP A 166 -18.69 -5.88 0.88
N PHE A 167 -19.09 -5.93 -0.40
CA PHE A 167 -20.29 -5.23 -0.90
C PHE A 167 -21.58 -6.06 -0.84
N ARG A 168 -21.53 -7.34 -0.43
CA ARG A 168 -22.69 -8.24 -0.38
C ARG A 168 -23.29 -8.44 1.03
N GLY A 169 -22.97 -7.54 1.96
CA GLY A 169 -23.32 -7.69 3.39
C GLY A 169 -24.43 -6.79 3.93
N SER A 170 -24.87 -5.73 3.25
CA SER A 170 -25.84 -4.78 3.85
C SER A 170 -27.01 -4.32 2.96
N TRP A 171 -27.17 -4.85 1.74
CA TRP A 171 -28.19 -4.32 0.80
C TRP A 171 -29.28 -5.31 0.35
N TRP A 172 -29.50 -6.43 1.04
CA TRP A 172 -30.67 -7.30 0.74
C TRP A 172 -31.23 -7.99 1.99
N ARG A 173 -31.76 -7.20 2.94
CA ARG A 173 -32.82 -7.65 3.86
C ARG A 173 -33.85 -6.54 4.08
N ARG A 174 -34.74 -6.35 3.10
CA ARG A 174 -36.17 -6.13 3.32
C ARG A 174 -36.94 -6.84 2.22
N ARG A 175 -37.49 -8.02 2.54
CA ARG A 175 -38.46 -8.73 1.70
C ARG A 175 -39.85 -8.16 1.97
N ARG A 176 -40.55 -7.83 0.88
CA ARG A 176 -41.95 -8.15 0.53
C ARG A 176 -43.06 -8.05 1.58
N GLY A 177 -44.09 -7.31 1.18
CA GLY A 177 -45.53 -7.45 1.50
C GLY A 177 -46.21 -6.14 1.10
N VAL A 178 -47.29 -6.01 0.35
CA VAL A 178 -48.37 -6.85 -0.22
C VAL A 178 -48.93 -6.05 -1.41
N PRO A 179 -49.47 -6.62 -2.51
CA PRO A 179 -50.09 -5.82 -3.58
C PRO A 179 -51.56 -5.52 -3.25
N PRO A 180 -52.06 -4.28 -3.39
CA PRO A 180 -53.48 -4.02 -3.47
C PRO A 180 -53.96 -4.11 -4.93
N GLY A 181 -55.03 -4.86 -5.14
CA GLY A 181 -55.71 -5.03 -6.42
C GLY A 181 -56.41 -3.76 -6.92
N LEU A 182 -56.53 -3.69 -8.24
CA LEU A 182 -57.56 -2.95 -8.98
C LEU A 182 -58.84 -3.81 -9.05
N PRO A 183 -60.05 -3.32 -9.45
CA PRO A 183 -60.46 -2.02 -10.02
C PRO A 183 -61.76 -1.51 -9.30
N PRO A 184 -62.76 -0.73 -9.81
CA PRO A 184 -63.13 -0.35 -11.18
C PRO A 184 -63.28 1.18 -11.45
N GLY A 185 -63.32 1.52 -12.74
CA GLY A 185 -63.60 2.87 -13.21
C GLY A 185 -65.07 3.26 -13.14
N VAL A 186 -65.33 4.56 -13.19
CA VAL A 186 -66.55 5.17 -13.72
C VAL A 186 -66.17 6.55 -14.26
N SER A 187 -66.63 6.81 -15.49
CA SER A 187 -66.75 8.04 -16.29
C SER A 187 -66.09 9.34 -15.84
#